data_AF-A0A918X818-F1
#
_entry.id   AF-A0A918X818-F1
#
_cell.length_a   1.000
_cell.length_b   1.000
_cell.length_c   1.000
_cell.angle_alpha   90.00
_cell.angle_beta   90.00
_cell.angle_gamma   90.00
#
_symmetry.space_group_name_H-M   'P 1'
#
loop_
_entity.id
_entity.type
_entity.pdbx_description
1 polymer ?
#
loop_
_entity_poly.entity_id
_entity_poly.type
_entity_poly.pdbx_seq_one_letter_code
_entity_poly.pdbx_strand_id
1 'polypeptide(L)'
;MNVVNDVLGFGPDLTLLLQGLQAGAPWLAAVMVVAASGWAAGWMWWRRRAALALRGRTAVDLVPTAGFDPSVEAVERHAAHLARVPAAAGWVPRRAGAVRVRALCVDQELVYRLEGPAQAAAVLRLATYAHVDVVDTHVVRARTGNRIRFEGAPPNPRPGLEFPGGERDETAEQDEKGTP
;
A
#
# COMPACT_ATOMS: atom_id res chain seq x y z
N MET A 1 -71.42 7.20 23.60
CA MET A 1 -71.05 8.16 22.54
C MET A 1 -69.56 8.04 22.30
N ASN A 2 -69.19 7.14 21.39
CA ASN A 2 -67.82 6.77 21.05
C ASN A 2 -67.38 7.58 19.82
N VAL A 3 -67.02 8.86 20.01
CA VAL A 3 -66.58 9.74 18.91
C VAL A 3 -65.16 10.26 19.13
N VAL A 4 -64.55 9.99 20.29
CA VAL A 4 -63.20 10.50 20.62
C VAL A 4 -62.07 9.66 20.02
N ASN A 5 -62.34 8.43 19.54
CA ASN A 5 -61.32 7.57 18.93
C ASN A 5 -61.18 7.72 17.40
N ASP A 6 -61.96 8.59 16.75
CA ASP A 6 -61.96 8.75 15.28
C ASP A 6 -61.03 9.87 14.77
N VAL A 7 -60.45 10.67 15.67
CA VAL A 7 -59.60 11.83 15.32
C VAL A 7 -58.13 11.45 15.07
N LEU A 8 -57.72 10.23 15.46
CA LEU A 8 -56.46 9.64 15.07
C LEU A 8 -56.76 8.56 14.02
N GLY A 9 -57.00 8.97 12.77
CA GLY A 9 -57.30 8.12 11.61
C GLY A 9 -56.16 7.17 11.22
N PHE A 10 -55.64 6.40 12.16
CA PHE A 10 -54.77 5.27 11.98
C PHE A 10 -55.64 4.01 12.09
N GLY A 11 -56.21 3.59 10.96
CA GLY A 11 -57.00 2.35 10.88
C GLY A 11 -56.20 1.10 11.28
N PRO A 12 -56.87 -0.06 11.38
CA PRO A 12 -56.23 -1.37 11.63
C PRO A 12 -55.14 -1.71 10.59
N ASP A 13 -55.10 -1.00 9.46
CA ASP A 13 -54.08 -1.06 8.43
C ASP A 13 -52.65 -0.80 8.96
N LEU A 14 -52.47 0.07 9.98
CA LEU A 14 -51.15 0.32 10.54
C LEU A 14 -50.60 -0.91 11.29
N THR A 15 -51.49 -1.66 11.95
CA THR A 15 -51.10 -2.90 12.66
C THR A 15 -50.76 -4.01 11.68
N LEU A 16 -51.48 -4.12 10.56
CA LEU A 16 -51.16 -5.07 9.49
C LEU A 16 -49.82 -4.73 8.80
N LEU A 17 -49.52 -3.44 8.60
CA LEU A 17 -48.22 -3.00 8.09
C LEU A 17 -47.08 -3.31 9.06
N LEU A 18 -47.26 -3.05 10.36
CA LEU A 18 -46.27 -3.38 11.39
C LEU A 18 -46.03 -4.90 11.49
N GLN A 19 -47.09 -5.70 11.38
CA GLN A 19 -47.02 -7.16 11.46
C GLN A 19 -46.38 -7.77 10.21
N GLY A 20 -46.67 -7.23 9.02
CA GLY A 20 -45.97 -7.57 7.77
C GLY A 20 -44.50 -7.17 7.79
N LEU A 21 -44.18 -6.00 8.37
CA LEU A 21 -42.80 -5.56 8.57
C LEU A 21 -42.05 -6.47 9.54
N GLN A 22 -42.68 -6.92 10.63
CA GLN A 22 -42.08 -7.88 11.57
C GLN A 22 -41.87 -9.27 10.95
N ALA A 23 -42.77 -9.73 10.08
CA ALA A 23 -42.62 -11.00 9.38
C ALA A 23 -41.51 -10.96 8.32
N GLY A 24 -41.33 -9.82 7.65
CA GLY A 24 -40.27 -9.61 6.66
C GLY A 24 -38.92 -9.17 7.24
N ALA A 25 -38.91 -8.56 8.42
CA ALA A 25 -37.71 -8.08 9.12
C ALA A 25 -36.59 -9.13 9.25
N PRO A 26 -36.84 -10.39 9.67
CA PRO A 26 -35.76 -11.37 9.79
C PRO A 26 -35.15 -11.74 8.42
N TRP A 27 -35.95 -11.76 7.35
CA TRP A 27 -35.45 -12.02 6.00
C TRP A 27 -34.61 -10.88 5.47
N LEU A 28 -35.04 -9.63 5.67
CA LEU A 28 -34.24 -8.45 5.32
C LEU A 28 -32.93 -8.41 6.10
N ALA A 29 -32.98 -8.72 7.40
CA ALA A 29 -31.78 -8.82 8.23
C ALA A 29 -30.84 -9.93 7.72
N ALA A 30 -31.37 -11.10 7.34
CA ALA A 30 -30.58 -12.19 6.78
C ALA A 30 -29.90 -11.79 5.47
N VAL A 31 -30.63 -11.14 4.56
CA VAL A 31 -30.07 -10.65 3.29
C VAL A 31 -28.96 -9.61 3.54
N MET A 32 -29.17 -8.68 4.47
CA MET A 32 -28.16 -7.69 4.84
C MET A 32 -26.90 -8.33 5.42
N VAL A 33 -27.05 -9.35 6.27
CA VAL A 33 -25.92 -10.10 6.84
C VAL A 33 -25.16 -10.86 5.75
N VAL A 34 -25.86 -11.50 4.81
CA VAL A 34 -25.24 -12.19 3.67
C VAL A 34 -24.51 -11.21 2.77
N ALA A 35 -25.14 -10.07 2.45
CA ALA A 35 -24.51 -9.03 1.63
C ALA A 35 -23.28 -8.43 2.32
N ALA A 36 -23.39 -8.08 3.61
CA ALA A 36 -22.28 -7.53 4.40
C ALA A 36 -21.13 -8.53 4.55
N SER A 37 -21.43 -9.82 4.77
CA SER A 37 -20.41 -10.86 4.89
C SER A 37 -19.71 -11.12 3.56
N GLY A 38 -20.46 -11.18 2.44
CA GLY A 38 -19.89 -11.28 1.10
C GLY A 38 -19.00 -10.08 0.76
N TRP A 39 -19.46 -8.87 1.08
CA TRP A 39 -18.67 -7.64 0.92
C TRP A 39 -17.39 -7.67 1.75
N ALA A 40 -17.49 -8.00 3.03
CA ALA A 40 -16.34 -8.08 3.93
C ALA A 40 -15.33 -9.13 3.49
N ALA A 41 -15.80 -10.30 3.04
CA ALA A 41 -14.96 -11.36 2.50
C ALA A 41 -14.23 -10.92 1.23
N GLY A 42 -14.95 -10.30 0.28
CA GLY A 42 -14.36 -9.76 -0.95
C GLY A 42 -13.33 -8.67 -0.67
N TRP A 43 -13.64 -7.74 0.23
CA TRP A 43 -12.74 -6.68 0.68
C TRP A 43 -11.47 -7.25 1.33
N MET A 44 -11.62 -8.24 2.21
CA MET A 44 -10.51 -8.88 2.89
C MET A 44 -9.63 -9.67 1.91
N TRP A 45 -10.23 -10.38 0.96
CA TRP A 45 -9.51 -11.07 -0.11
C TRP A 45 -8.70 -10.08 -0.96
N TRP A 46 -9.30 -8.95 -1.34
CA TRP A 46 -8.61 -7.90 -2.11
C TRP A 46 -7.45 -7.28 -1.32
N ARG A 47 -7.64 -7.00 -0.02
CA ARG A 47 -6.57 -6.53 0.86
C ARG A 47 -5.44 -7.56 1.01
N ARG A 48 -5.76 -8.84 1.15
CA ARG A 48 -4.76 -9.92 1.23
C ARG A 48 -3.98 -10.04 -0.09
N ARG A 49 -4.65 -9.94 -1.24
CA ARG A 49 -4.00 -9.91 -2.57
C ARG A 49 -3.09 -8.70 -2.72
N ALA A 50 -3.50 -7.52 -2.27
CA ALA A 50 -2.66 -6.33 -2.27
C ALA A 50 -1.42 -6.50 -1.37
N ALA A 51 -1.59 -7.06 -0.17
CA ALA A 51 -0.48 -7.34 0.75
C ALA A 51 0.48 -8.41 0.22
N LEU A 52 -0.05 -9.47 -0.42
CA LEU A 52 0.75 -10.51 -1.08
C LEU A 52 1.51 -9.96 -2.28
N ALA A 53 0.89 -9.09 -3.08
CA ALA A 53 1.55 -8.41 -4.20
C ALA A 53 2.69 -7.47 -3.75
N LEU A 54 2.57 -6.88 -2.56
CA LEU A 54 3.66 -6.11 -1.94
C LEU A 54 4.78 -7.01 -1.39
N ARG A 55 4.45 -8.21 -0.90
CA ARG A 55 5.44 -9.19 -0.40
C ARG A 55 6.19 -9.91 -1.52
N GLY A 56 5.54 -10.16 -2.66
CA GLY A 56 6.12 -10.81 -3.84
C GLY A 56 6.85 -9.86 -4.78
N ARG A 57 7.55 -8.85 -4.27
CA ARG A 57 8.37 -7.99 -5.13
C ARG A 57 9.69 -8.68 -5.41
N THR A 58 9.99 -8.87 -6.69
CA THR A 58 11.29 -9.36 -7.14
C THR A 58 12.21 -8.17 -7.35
N ALA A 59 13.42 -8.31 -6.86
CA ALA A 59 14.49 -7.36 -7.12
C ALA A 59 15.50 -8.03 -8.07
N VAL A 60 16.09 -7.23 -8.94
CA VAL A 60 17.19 -7.62 -9.82
C VAL A 60 18.26 -6.54 -9.65
N ASP A 61 19.50 -6.96 -9.45
CA ASP A 61 20.61 -6.04 -9.26
C ASP A 61 21.45 -6.02 -10.54
N LEU A 62 21.65 -4.82 -11.06
CA LEU A 62 22.40 -4.54 -12.28
C LEU A 62 23.73 -3.90 -11.90
N VAL A 63 24.83 -4.53 -12.29
CA VAL A 63 26.18 -4.06 -12.00
C VAL A 63 26.82 -3.60 -13.31
N PRO A 64 27.01 -2.27 -13.50
CA PRO A 64 27.71 -1.75 -14.66
C PRO A 64 29.19 -2.10 -14.57
N THR A 65 29.74 -2.66 -15.65
CA THR A 65 31.17 -2.94 -15.77
C THR A 65 31.94 -1.68 -16.18
N ALA A 66 33.28 -1.72 -16.10
CA ALA A 66 34.16 -0.56 -16.35
C ALA A 66 34.00 0.14 -17.71
N GLY A 67 33.37 -0.51 -18.70
CA GLY A 67 33.09 0.04 -20.03
C GLY A 67 31.66 0.55 -20.22
N PHE A 68 30.87 0.67 -19.16
CA PHE A 68 29.49 1.11 -19.25
C PHE A 68 29.39 2.61 -19.55
N ASP A 69 29.08 2.93 -20.81
CA ASP A 69 28.74 4.28 -21.26
C ASP A 69 27.53 4.20 -22.22
N PRO A 70 26.29 4.22 -21.70
CA PRO A 70 25.10 4.04 -22.51
C PRO A 70 24.82 5.29 -23.34
N SER A 71 24.53 5.10 -24.64
CA SER A 71 23.99 6.20 -25.45
C SER A 71 22.62 6.65 -24.93
N VAL A 72 22.25 7.90 -25.19
CA VAL A 72 20.93 8.44 -24.83
C VAL A 72 19.80 7.57 -25.38
N GLU A 73 19.93 7.07 -26.61
CA GLU A 73 18.96 6.15 -27.22
C GLU A 73 18.85 4.82 -26.48
N ALA A 74 19.96 4.29 -25.96
CA ALA A 74 19.94 3.07 -25.14
C ALA A 74 19.20 3.33 -23.83
N VAL A 75 19.37 4.52 -23.24
CA VAL A 75 18.62 4.95 -22.04
C VAL A 75 17.13 5.06 -22.31
N GLU A 76 16.73 5.70 -23.42
CA GLU A 76 15.33 5.82 -23.79
C GLU A 76 14.68 4.47 -24.08
N ARG A 77 15.39 3.57 -24.77
CA ARG A 77 14.89 2.21 -25.04
C ARG A 77 14.68 1.43 -23.75
N HIS A 78 15.60 1.52 -22.80
CA HIS A 78 15.45 0.90 -21.50
C HIS A 78 14.31 1.51 -20.70
N ALA A 79 14.15 2.85 -20.73
CA ALA A 79 13.02 3.52 -20.08
C ALA A 79 11.67 3.07 -20.68
N ALA A 80 11.58 2.96 -22.01
CA ALA A 80 10.41 2.44 -22.71
C ALA A 80 10.12 0.98 -22.35
N HIS A 81 11.17 0.17 -22.13
CA HIS A 81 11.03 -1.21 -21.68
C HIS A 81 10.49 -1.27 -20.24
N LEU A 82 11.02 -0.46 -19.32
CA LEU A 82 10.52 -0.36 -17.95
C LEU A 82 9.07 0.16 -17.89
N ALA A 83 8.67 1.03 -18.81
CA ALA A 83 7.29 1.53 -18.91
C ALA A 83 6.27 0.42 -19.22
N ARG A 84 6.70 -0.74 -19.74
CA ARG A 84 5.83 -1.91 -20.00
C ARG A 84 5.62 -2.80 -18.78
N VAL A 85 6.42 -2.64 -17.72
CA VAL A 85 6.32 -3.46 -16.50
C VAL A 85 4.94 -3.38 -15.83
N PRO A 86 4.30 -2.20 -15.68
CA PRO A 86 2.95 -2.12 -15.12
C PRO A 86 1.91 -2.90 -15.94
N ALA A 87 2.05 -2.94 -17.27
CA ALA A 87 1.16 -3.73 -18.13
C ALA A 87 1.37 -5.24 -17.93
N ALA A 88 2.62 -5.69 -17.75
CA ALA A 88 2.94 -7.09 -17.44
C ALA A 88 2.50 -7.52 -16.02
N ALA A 89 2.32 -6.57 -15.10
CA ALA A 89 1.87 -6.83 -13.74
C ALA A 89 0.38 -7.22 -13.65
N GLY A 90 -0.42 -6.96 -14.69
CA GLY A 90 -1.84 -7.31 -14.74
C GLY A 90 -2.69 -6.55 -13.71
N TRP A 91 -3.65 -7.24 -13.08
CA TRP A 91 -4.57 -6.68 -12.08
C TRP A 91 -3.90 -6.55 -10.70
N VAL A 92 -2.90 -5.67 -10.61
CA VAL A 92 -2.20 -5.32 -9.38
C VAL A 92 -2.46 -3.84 -9.07
N PRO A 93 -2.68 -3.45 -7.80
CA PRO A 93 -2.87 -2.04 -7.46
C PRO A 93 -1.73 -1.18 -8.00
N ARG A 94 -2.05 0.02 -8.51
CA ARG A 94 -1.07 0.93 -9.17
C ARG A 94 0.21 1.16 -8.36
N ARG A 95 0.10 1.20 -7.02
CA ARG A 95 1.26 1.34 -6.10
C ARG A 95 2.16 0.10 -6.05
N ALA A 96 1.59 -1.09 -6.24
CA ALA A 96 2.30 -2.36 -6.23
C ALA A 96 2.90 -2.71 -7.61
N GLY A 97 2.29 -2.26 -8.72
CA GLY A 97 2.79 -2.47 -10.09
C GLY A 97 3.91 -1.53 -10.56
N ALA A 98 4.27 -0.53 -9.76
CA ALA A 98 5.37 0.39 -10.09
C ALA A 98 6.75 -0.26 -9.93
N VAL A 99 7.66 0.07 -10.85
CA VAL A 99 9.10 -0.24 -10.75
C VAL A 99 9.78 0.80 -9.85
N ARG A 100 10.69 0.36 -9.00
CA ARG A 100 11.58 1.25 -8.25
C ARG A 100 13.02 1.00 -8.68
N VAL A 101 13.71 2.07 -9.03
CA VAL A 101 15.15 2.06 -9.32
C VAL A 101 15.87 2.60 -8.09
N ARG A 102 16.86 1.88 -7.59
CA ARG A 102 17.71 2.29 -6.47
C ARG A 102 19.16 2.20 -6.90
N ALA A 103 19.88 3.31 -6.83
CA ALA A 103 21.33 3.30 -6.93
C ALA A 103 21.93 3.03 -5.55
N LEU A 104 22.83 2.06 -5.49
CA LEU A 104 23.55 1.64 -4.31
C LEU A 104 25.04 1.62 -4.64
N CYS A 105 25.90 1.79 -3.64
CA CYS A 105 27.33 1.50 -3.77
C CYS A 105 27.64 0.34 -2.84
N VAL A 106 28.20 -0.74 -3.38
CA VAL A 106 28.55 -1.96 -2.65
C VAL A 106 29.97 -2.32 -3.03
N ASP A 107 30.87 -2.42 -2.05
CA ASP A 107 32.29 -2.75 -2.29
C ASP A 107 32.98 -1.83 -3.31
N GLN A 108 32.66 -0.52 -3.26
CA GLN A 108 33.10 0.51 -4.21
C GLN A 108 32.58 0.35 -5.66
N GLU A 109 31.67 -0.58 -5.89
CA GLU A 109 31.00 -0.78 -7.17
C GLU A 109 29.59 -0.20 -7.14
N LEU A 110 29.21 0.47 -8.23
CA LEU A 110 27.86 1.00 -8.40
C LEU A 110 26.90 -0.16 -8.68
N VAL A 111 25.77 -0.24 -7.99
CA VAL A 111 24.76 -1.27 -8.21
C VAL A 111 23.40 -0.62 -8.37
N TYR A 112 22.76 -0.87 -9.51
CA TYR A 112 21.39 -0.44 -9.78
C TYR A 112 20.42 -1.56 -9.46
N ARG A 113 19.68 -1.42 -8.36
CA ARG A 113 18.63 -2.35 -7.95
C ARG A 113 17.28 -1.94 -8.56
N LEU A 114 16.73 -2.82 -9.39
CA LEU A 114 15.38 -2.71 -9.95
C LEU A 114 14.41 -3.57 -9.14
N GLU A 115 13.47 -2.96 -8.44
CA GLU A 115 12.41 -3.66 -7.72
C GLU A 115 11.09 -3.55 -8.49
N GLY A 116 10.40 -4.67 -8.71
CA GLY A 116 9.09 -4.68 -9.34
C GLY A 116 8.24 -5.88 -8.94
N PRO A 117 7.01 -5.99 -9.48
CA PRO A 117 6.12 -7.12 -9.19
C PRO A 117 6.70 -8.43 -9.72
N ALA A 118 6.52 -9.54 -8.98
CA ALA A 118 7.04 -10.86 -9.39
C ALA A 118 6.58 -11.28 -10.80
N GLN A 119 5.38 -10.89 -11.24
CA GLN A 119 4.90 -11.21 -12.59
C GLN A 119 5.78 -10.59 -13.69
N ALA A 120 6.45 -9.48 -13.39
CA ALA A 120 7.35 -8.80 -14.31
C ALA A 120 8.82 -9.18 -14.12
N ALA A 121 9.14 -10.18 -13.29
CA ALA A 121 10.52 -10.61 -13.04
C ALA A 121 11.27 -10.96 -14.33
N ALA A 122 10.59 -11.59 -15.29
CA ALA A 122 11.18 -11.90 -16.60
C ALA A 122 11.52 -10.64 -17.40
N VAL A 123 10.66 -9.61 -17.34
CA VAL A 123 10.89 -8.32 -18.00
C VAL A 123 12.05 -7.57 -17.36
N LEU A 124 12.18 -7.64 -16.03
CA LEU A 124 13.27 -7.02 -15.26
C LEU A 124 14.62 -7.70 -15.45
N ARG A 125 14.63 -9.01 -15.70
CA ARG A 125 15.87 -9.80 -15.93
C ARG A 125 16.43 -9.65 -17.34
N LEU A 126 15.64 -9.14 -18.27
CA LEU A 126 16.07 -8.94 -19.64
C LEU A 126 17.02 -7.72 -19.69
N ALA A 127 18.31 -7.96 -19.51
CA ALA A 127 19.33 -6.92 -19.62
C ALA A 127 19.20 -6.21 -20.98
N THR A 128 18.93 -4.91 -20.96
CA THR A 128 18.77 -4.12 -22.19
C THR A 128 20.06 -3.41 -22.59
N TYR A 129 21.04 -3.34 -21.69
CA TYR A 129 22.31 -2.67 -21.91
C TYR A 129 23.43 -3.66 -22.16
N ALA A 130 24.35 -3.31 -23.05
CA ALA A 130 25.66 -3.93 -23.11
C ALA A 130 26.46 -3.55 -21.84
N HIS A 131 27.40 -4.39 -21.43
CA HIS A 131 28.31 -4.11 -20.30
C HIS A 131 27.65 -3.99 -18.91
N VAL A 132 26.47 -4.59 -18.74
CA VAL A 132 25.78 -4.70 -17.44
C VAL A 132 25.59 -6.17 -17.08
N ASP A 133 26.13 -6.57 -15.93
CA ASP A 133 25.93 -7.91 -15.39
C ASP A 133 24.67 -7.94 -14.53
N VAL A 134 23.85 -8.98 -14.73
CA VAL A 134 22.65 -9.23 -13.94
C VAL A 134 23.03 -10.14 -12.78
N VAL A 135 23.06 -9.58 -11.59
CA VAL A 135 23.36 -10.31 -10.36
C VAL A 135 22.06 -10.56 -9.59
N ASP A 136 21.94 -11.76 -9.03
CA ASP A 136 20.83 -12.06 -8.16
C ASP A 136 20.89 -11.20 -6.88
N THR A 137 19.77 -10.55 -6.55
CA THR A 137 19.71 -9.61 -5.42
C THR A 137 20.05 -10.23 -4.06
N HIS A 138 19.89 -11.55 -3.89
CA HIS A 138 20.24 -12.21 -2.62
C HIS A 138 21.74 -12.12 -2.32
N VAL A 139 22.59 -12.11 -3.36
CA VAL A 139 24.05 -12.00 -3.23
C VAL A 139 24.45 -10.58 -2.81
N VAL A 140 23.91 -9.57 -3.50
CA VAL A 140 24.22 -8.16 -3.18
C VAL A 140 23.65 -7.77 -1.83
N ARG A 141 22.45 -8.23 -1.46
CA ARG A 141 21.84 -7.93 -0.15
C ARG A 141 22.65 -8.49 1.02
N ALA A 142 23.32 -9.62 0.83
CA ALA A 142 24.26 -10.15 1.82
C ALA A 142 25.50 -9.25 1.97
N ARG A 143 25.97 -8.63 0.87
CA ARG A 143 27.10 -7.68 0.87
C ARG A 143 26.73 -6.30 1.41
N THR A 144 25.54 -5.78 1.07
CA THR A 144 25.00 -4.51 1.58
C THR A 144 24.45 -4.63 3.02
N GLY A 145 25.04 -5.51 3.84
CA GLY A 145 24.58 -5.85 5.18
C GLY A 145 24.64 -4.71 6.20
N ASN A 146 23.93 -3.61 5.96
CA ASN A 146 23.56 -2.66 7.00
C ASN A 146 22.35 -1.84 6.54
N ARG A 147 21.17 -2.19 7.04
CA ARG A 147 20.01 -1.30 6.92
C ARG A 147 20.23 -0.20 7.95
N ILE A 148 20.68 0.97 7.52
CA ILE A 148 20.88 2.13 8.39
C ILE A 148 19.54 2.42 9.09
N ARG A 149 19.47 2.01 10.36
CA ARG A 149 18.39 2.35 11.27
C ARG A 149 18.90 3.58 11.99
N PHE A 150 18.28 4.72 11.70
CA PHE A 150 18.56 5.94 12.46
C PHE A 150 18.20 5.65 13.93
N GLU A 151 19.21 5.65 14.77
CA GLU A 151 19.06 5.49 16.22
C GLU A 151 18.21 6.67 16.72
N GLY A 152 17.09 6.39 17.41
CA GLY A 152 16.14 7.40 17.84
C GLY A 152 15.04 7.80 16.83
N ALA A 153 15.06 7.30 15.58
CA ALA A 153 13.93 7.53 14.68
C ALA A 153 12.74 6.64 15.08
N PRO A 154 11.57 7.23 15.44
CA PRO A 154 10.40 6.44 15.80
C PRO A 154 10.00 5.56 14.60
N PRO A 155 9.60 4.30 14.85
CA PRO A 155 9.11 3.44 13.78
C PRO A 155 7.98 4.16 13.05
N ASN A 156 8.03 4.13 11.70
CA ASN A 156 7.02 4.77 10.86
C ASN A 156 5.62 4.46 11.42
N PRO A 157 4.86 5.48 11.87
CA PRO A 157 3.60 5.24 12.55
C PRO A 157 2.69 4.42 11.66
N ARG A 158 2.17 3.32 12.22
CA ARG A 158 1.12 2.57 11.53
C ARG A 158 -0.08 3.50 11.41
N PRO A 159 -0.73 3.59 10.24
CA PRO A 159 -1.96 4.36 10.13
C PRO A 159 -2.98 3.80 11.14
N GLY A 160 -3.33 4.59 12.16
CA GLY A 160 -4.29 4.23 13.21
C GLY A 160 -3.75 4.15 14.65
N LEU A 161 -2.49 4.49 14.91
CA LEU A 161 -1.98 4.68 16.28
C LEU A 161 -1.82 6.19 16.54
N GLU A 162 -2.82 6.81 17.18
CA GLU A 162 -2.68 8.13 17.80
C GLU A 162 -1.75 8.03 19.01
N PHE A 163 -0.78 8.94 19.09
CA PHE A 163 0.11 9.04 20.25
C PHE A 163 -0.52 9.97 21.29
N PRO A 164 -0.77 9.51 22.52
CA PRO A 164 -1.03 10.41 23.64
C PRO A 164 0.32 10.91 24.16
N GLY A 165 0.47 12.23 24.28
CA GLY A 165 1.64 12.82 24.93
C GLY A 165 2.51 13.66 24.00
N GLY A 166 1.99 14.82 23.60
CA GLY A 166 2.79 15.98 23.26
C GLY A 166 2.62 17.02 24.35
N GLU A 167 3.08 16.69 25.56
CA GLU A 167 3.17 17.64 26.67
C GLU A 167 4.32 18.59 26.32
N ARG A 168 3.96 19.80 25.88
CA ARG A 168 4.91 20.84 25.53
C ARG A 168 5.43 21.42 26.83
N ASP A 169 6.71 21.22 27.11
CA ASP A 169 7.43 21.96 28.16
C ASP A 169 7.41 23.46 27.79
N GLU A 170 6.45 24.19 28.37
CA GLU A 170 6.31 25.65 28.29
C GLU A 170 7.20 26.39 29.31
N THR A 171 8.12 25.71 29.99
CA THR A 171 8.79 26.27 31.19
C THR A 171 10.09 27.04 30.92
N ALA A 172 10.47 27.31 29.67
CA ALA A 172 11.75 27.96 29.37
C ALA A 172 11.69 29.48 29.09
N GLU A 173 10.52 30.13 29.14
CA GLU A 173 10.34 31.54 28.75
C GLU A 173 9.86 32.43 29.90
N GLN A 174 10.50 32.36 31.07
CA GLN A 174 10.22 33.30 32.17
C GLN A 174 11.43 33.92 32.88
N ASP A 175 12.66 33.63 32.47
CA ASP A 175 13.85 34.12 33.19
C ASP A 175 14.55 35.34 32.54
N GLU A 176 13.98 35.92 31.48
CA GLU A 176 14.58 37.09 30.78
C GLU A 176 13.81 38.40 30.96
N LYS A 177 13.11 38.56 32.10
CA LYS A 177 12.53 39.87 32.50
C LYS A 177 12.75 40.16 33.98
N GLY A 178 13.97 40.55 34.32
CA GLY A 178 14.20 41.27 35.56
C GLY A 178 15.66 41.41 35.88
N THR A 179 16.22 42.59 35.66
CA THR A 179 17.24 43.26 36.49
C THR A 179 17.38 44.70 35.96
N PRO A 180 17.53 45.71 36.85
CA PRO A 180 16.97 47.06 36.72
C PRO A 180 17.78 48.07 35.90
#